data_AF-A0ABD2VLX8-F1
#
_entry.id   AF-A0ABD2VLX8-F1
#
_cell.length_a   1.000
_cell.length_b   1.000
_cell.length_c   1.000
_cell.angle_alpha   90.00
_cell.angle_beta   90.00
_cell.angle_gamma   90.00
#
_symmetry.space_group_name_H-M   'P 1'
#
loop_
_entity.id
_entity.type
_entity.pdbx_description
1 polymer ?
#
loop_
_entity_poly.entity_id
_entity_poly.type
_entity_poly.pdbx_seq_one_letter_code
_entity_poly.pdbx_strand_id
1 'polypeptide(L)'
;MLGVQLRSFGFAGTKDKRAVSTQRVTVFKQQASKLAALNKRLIGIKVGDFCHVKEGLLLGQLYGNRFTITLRGVSAESEDIIKASAVALGKHGFINYFGLQRFGSSSVPTHLIGAALLRGEWKAAVSLILDPREGEKNAISTVREYYKESGDIDGTLRQLPRYLVAEKAILQCLKRSPGNYLQALKAIPRTLRMMYVHSYQSYLWNHAASMRVQKHGFDQVVLGDLVYSKEEYKVKESFVAECEDVNDNNMDDYSNLDEISETDLPEERNIPVKVINEEDLKSGTYAIEDVLLPLPGSRVIYPSNDIGEVYRDLSQKDGISLTETAHKIKEFSITNMTGAYRRVFQKPKDFEWELLSYTDGTIPLAETDFDVIANSVKSKVREEDPTNGSKELPADSSAISVGGDMLSGKVRDEKINNEAGMQSEKSQSGGNAEESQMALKLSFTLPASCYATMAVRELLKTSTSVAFHKSLND
;
A
#
# COMPACT_ATOMS: atom_id res chain seq x y z
N MET A 1 14.32 7.32 18.63
CA MET A 1 13.84 8.67 19.04
C MET A 1 12.97 8.63 20.28
N LEU A 2 12.03 7.70 20.42
CA LEU A 2 11.11 7.66 21.57
C LEU A 2 11.50 6.69 22.69
N GLY A 3 12.45 5.77 22.45
CA GLY A 3 12.88 4.77 23.44
C GLY A 3 11.89 3.63 23.66
N VAL A 4 10.94 3.43 22.73
CA VAL A 4 9.91 2.38 22.81
C VAL A 4 10.15 1.30 21.76
N GLN A 5 9.59 0.11 22.01
CA GLN A 5 9.67 -1.02 21.10
C GLN A 5 8.72 -0.86 19.91
N LEU A 6 9.03 -1.51 18.79
CA LEU A 6 8.20 -1.44 17.57
C LEU A 6 6.78 -1.96 17.81
N ARG A 7 6.63 -3.03 18.61
CA ARG A 7 5.33 -3.59 19.00
C ARG A 7 4.42 -2.64 19.79
N SER A 8 4.96 -1.52 20.28
CA SER A 8 4.17 -0.50 20.97
C SER A 8 3.39 0.40 20.00
N PHE A 9 3.64 0.29 18.69
CA PHE A 9 2.90 0.99 17.66
C PHE A 9 1.87 0.07 17.02
N GLY A 10 0.65 0.59 16.85
CA GLY A 10 -0.43 -0.06 16.11
C GLY A 10 -0.88 0.80 14.93
N PHE A 11 -1.20 0.17 13.79
CA PHE A 11 -1.67 0.83 12.58
C PHE A 11 -2.58 -0.12 11.79
N ALA A 12 -3.49 0.44 11.00
CA ALA A 12 -4.50 -0.36 10.29
C ALA A 12 -3.99 -1.03 9.01
N GLY A 13 -2.92 -0.51 8.40
CA GLY A 13 -2.30 -1.12 7.22
C GLY A 13 -1.16 -0.27 6.69
N THR A 14 -0.27 -0.86 5.89
CA THR A 14 0.86 -0.14 5.30
C THR A 14 0.41 0.72 4.11
N LYS A 15 1.05 1.87 3.90
CA LYS A 15 0.83 2.75 2.75
C LYS A 15 2.01 2.72 1.79
N ASP A 16 1.79 3.18 0.56
CA ASP A 16 2.82 3.17 -0.47
C ASP A 16 3.98 4.11 -0.13
N LYS A 17 5.20 3.61 -0.30
CA LYS A 17 6.43 4.35 0.00
C LYS A 17 6.66 5.53 -0.94
N ARG A 18 6.27 5.39 -2.22
CA ARG A 18 6.42 6.43 -3.25
C ARG A 18 5.11 7.18 -3.41
N ALA A 19 4.66 7.82 -2.33
CA ALA A 19 3.46 8.63 -2.26
C ALA A 19 3.57 9.61 -1.10
N VAL A 20 2.70 10.63 -1.09
CA VAL A 20 2.37 11.37 0.13
C VAL A 20 1.18 10.64 0.76
N SER A 21 1.35 10.12 1.96
CA SER A 21 0.33 9.29 2.62
C SER A 21 0.04 9.78 4.03
N THR A 22 -1.25 9.85 4.35
CA THR A 22 -1.74 10.16 5.70
C THR A 22 -2.43 8.92 6.28
N GLN A 23 -2.12 8.58 7.53
CA GLN A 23 -2.75 7.45 8.22
C GLN A 23 -2.80 7.66 9.73
N ARG A 24 -3.75 6.97 10.38
CA ARG A 24 -3.82 6.89 11.84
C ARG A 24 -2.81 5.86 12.37
N VAL A 25 -2.15 6.22 13.48
CA VAL A 25 -1.22 5.36 14.20
C VAL A 25 -1.50 5.51 15.70
N THR A 26 -1.46 4.40 16.41
CA THR A 26 -1.54 4.38 17.89
C THR A 26 -0.18 4.06 18.47
N VAL A 27 0.12 4.63 19.63
CA VAL A 27 1.35 4.32 20.36
C VAL A 27 1.06 4.26 21.86
N PHE A 28 1.48 3.16 22.50
CA PHE A 28 1.17 2.91 23.89
C PHE A 28 1.88 3.88 24.84
N LYS A 29 1.12 4.49 25.77
CA LYS A 29 1.60 5.34 26.87
C LYS A 29 2.58 6.45 26.45
N GLN A 30 2.32 7.17 25.36
CA GLN A 30 3.08 8.37 24.98
C GLN A 30 2.23 9.63 25.07
N GLN A 31 2.84 10.73 25.51
CA GLN A 31 2.19 12.03 25.56
C GLN A 31 2.22 12.73 24.19
N ALA A 32 1.12 13.40 23.83
CA ALA A 32 0.99 14.16 22.59
C ALA A 32 2.10 15.22 22.42
N SER A 33 2.48 15.92 23.50
CA SER A 33 3.56 16.93 23.50
C SER A 33 4.90 16.36 23.04
N LYS A 34 5.26 15.16 23.52
CA LYS A 34 6.48 14.45 23.14
C LYS A 34 6.47 14.04 21.67
N LEU A 35 5.31 13.62 21.16
CA LEU A 35 5.14 13.29 19.74
C LEU A 35 5.22 14.55 18.86
N ALA A 36 4.52 15.62 19.23
CA ALA A 36 4.54 16.90 18.53
C ALA A 36 5.96 17.48 18.42
N ALA A 37 6.77 17.37 19.48
CA ALA A 37 8.16 17.83 19.49
C ALA A 37 9.04 17.12 18.44
N LEU A 38 8.68 15.89 18.01
CA LEU A 38 9.42 15.18 16.96
C LEU A 38 9.32 15.85 15.60
N ASN A 39 8.28 16.65 15.32
CA ASN A 39 8.12 17.33 14.03
C ASN A 39 9.30 18.25 13.65
N LYS A 40 10.08 18.71 14.63
CA LYS A 40 11.32 19.48 14.43
C LYS A 40 12.49 18.65 13.91
N ARG A 41 12.47 17.34 14.16
CA ARG A 41 13.56 16.38 13.86
C ARG A 41 13.21 15.42 12.74
N LEU A 42 11.92 15.22 12.47
CA LEU A 42 11.42 14.33 11.42
C LEU A 42 11.53 15.02 10.06
N ILE A 43 12.17 14.35 9.11
CA ILE A 43 12.30 14.78 7.71
C ILE A 43 11.35 13.91 6.88
N GLY A 44 10.50 14.55 6.07
CA GLY A 44 9.52 13.86 5.23
C GLY A 44 8.36 13.20 5.98
N ILE A 45 8.27 13.38 7.31
CA ILE A 45 7.20 12.84 8.16
C ILE A 45 6.72 13.96 9.07
N LYS A 46 5.40 14.07 9.24
CA LYS A 46 4.76 14.93 10.23
C LYS A 46 3.75 14.12 11.04
N VAL A 47 3.64 14.44 12.32
CA VAL A 47 2.67 13.85 13.25
C VAL A 47 1.79 14.95 13.84
N GLY A 48 0.50 14.69 13.97
CA GLY A 48 -0.49 15.66 14.43
C GLY A 48 -1.81 14.99 14.74
N ASP A 49 -2.84 15.81 14.99
CA ASP A 49 -4.20 15.38 15.28
C ASP A 49 -4.28 14.28 16.37
N PHE A 50 -3.70 14.61 17.53
CA PHE A 50 -3.53 13.68 18.64
C PHE A 50 -4.82 13.52 19.45
N CYS A 51 -5.17 12.28 19.75
CA CYS A 51 -6.20 11.93 20.73
C CYS A 51 -5.76 10.71 21.55
N HIS A 52 -6.32 10.56 22.76
CA HIS A 52 -6.14 9.34 23.55
C HIS A 52 -7.28 8.38 23.25
N VAL A 53 -6.94 7.11 23.05
CA VAL A 53 -7.87 6.02 22.79
C VAL A 53 -7.62 4.88 23.78
N LYS A 54 -8.66 4.10 24.08
CA LYS A 54 -8.54 2.94 24.99
C LYS A 54 -7.82 1.76 24.33
N GLU A 55 -8.06 1.55 23.05
CA GLU A 55 -7.56 0.42 22.28
C GLU A 55 -6.60 0.88 21.18
N GLY A 56 -5.58 0.05 20.92
CA GLY A 56 -4.64 0.27 19.84
C GLY A 56 -5.24 -0.13 18.49
N LEU A 57 -4.77 0.52 17.42
CA LEU A 57 -5.14 0.14 16.06
C LEU A 57 -4.48 -1.19 15.67
N LEU A 58 -5.29 -2.12 15.18
CA LEU A 58 -4.87 -3.40 14.65
C LEU A 58 -4.90 -3.40 13.12
N LEU A 59 -4.08 -4.27 12.52
CA LEU A 59 -4.08 -4.49 11.08
C LEU A 59 -5.48 -4.89 10.60
N GLY A 60 -5.91 -4.31 9.49
CA GLY A 60 -7.24 -4.53 8.95
C GLY A 60 -8.26 -3.50 9.38
N GLN A 61 -8.09 -2.77 10.49
CA GLN A 61 -9.07 -1.78 11.00
C GLN A 61 -9.13 -0.47 10.18
N LEU A 62 -9.35 -0.58 8.87
CA LEU A 62 -9.65 0.50 7.94
C LEU A 62 -10.75 0.06 6.97
N TYR A 63 -11.64 0.97 6.63
CA TYR A 63 -12.61 0.74 5.56
C TYR A 63 -11.96 0.76 4.17
N GLY A 64 -10.93 1.58 3.99
CA GLY A 64 -10.33 1.81 2.68
C GLY A 64 -9.34 2.95 2.66
N ASN A 65 -9.01 3.40 1.46
CA ASN A 65 -8.08 4.51 1.22
C ASN A 65 -8.68 5.45 0.18
N ARG A 66 -8.61 6.76 0.45
CA ARG A 66 -8.88 7.79 -0.55
C ARG A 66 -7.58 8.14 -1.27
N PHE A 67 -7.64 8.16 -2.59
CA PHE A 67 -6.52 8.44 -3.47
C PHE A 67 -6.78 9.74 -4.21
N THR A 68 -5.73 10.54 -4.35
CA THR A 68 -5.64 11.64 -5.33
C THR A 68 -4.45 11.34 -6.22
N ILE A 69 -4.69 11.05 -7.50
CA ILE A 69 -3.68 10.63 -8.46
C ILE A 69 -3.69 11.60 -9.63
N THR A 70 -2.53 12.17 -9.97
CA THR A 70 -2.36 12.97 -11.18
C THR A 70 -1.55 12.20 -12.22
N LEU A 71 -2.18 11.87 -13.33
CA LEU A 71 -1.56 11.30 -14.51
C LEU A 71 -1.05 12.46 -15.39
N ARG A 72 0.26 12.61 -15.51
CA ARG A 72 0.91 13.65 -16.33
C ARG A 72 1.14 13.17 -17.75
N GLY A 73 1.24 14.11 -18.69
CA GLY A 73 1.52 13.83 -20.10
C GLY A 73 0.48 12.92 -20.74
N VAL A 74 -0.79 13.05 -20.35
CA VAL A 74 -1.85 12.25 -20.96
C VAL A 74 -2.06 12.70 -22.40
N SER A 75 -2.07 11.73 -23.31
CA SER A 75 -2.23 11.96 -24.74
C SER A 75 -3.24 10.98 -25.32
N ALA A 76 -4.14 11.50 -26.15
CA ALA A 76 -5.17 10.77 -26.87
C ALA A 76 -5.50 11.53 -28.16
N GLU A 77 -6.21 10.88 -29.10
CA GLU A 77 -6.63 11.52 -30.37
C GLU A 77 -7.52 12.75 -30.13
N SER A 78 -8.28 12.76 -29.03
CA SER A 78 -9.07 13.90 -28.61
C SER A 78 -9.20 13.97 -27.09
N GLU A 79 -9.43 15.19 -26.58
CA GLU A 79 -9.72 15.43 -25.17
C GLU A 79 -10.97 14.65 -24.71
N ASP A 80 -11.96 14.50 -25.58
CA ASP A 80 -13.22 13.80 -25.28
C ASP A 80 -13.00 12.32 -24.98
N ILE A 81 -11.99 11.67 -25.58
CA ILE A 81 -11.62 10.29 -25.26
C ILE A 81 -11.11 10.19 -23.82
N ILE A 82 -10.31 11.17 -23.37
CA ILE A 82 -9.79 11.21 -21.99
C ILE A 82 -10.97 11.36 -21.01
N LYS A 83 -11.89 12.29 -21.29
CA LYS A 83 -13.11 12.51 -20.50
C LYS A 83 -13.99 11.26 -20.45
N ALA A 84 -14.26 10.65 -21.60
CA ALA A 84 -15.08 9.45 -21.71
C ALA A 84 -14.47 8.28 -20.93
N SER A 85 -13.14 8.12 -20.98
CA SER A 85 -12.42 7.08 -20.25
C SER A 85 -12.51 7.28 -18.74
N ALA A 86 -12.35 8.52 -18.25
CA ALA A 86 -12.51 8.86 -16.84
C ALA A 86 -13.94 8.59 -16.34
N VAL A 87 -14.95 9.03 -17.12
CA VAL A 87 -16.37 8.76 -16.82
C VAL A 87 -16.67 7.26 -16.82
N ALA A 88 -16.12 6.51 -17.77
CA ALA A 88 -16.30 5.06 -17.85
C ALA A 88 -15.71 4.35 -16.62
N LEU A 89 -14.51 4.73 -16.16
CA LEU A 89 -13.90 4.17 -14.95
C LEU A 89 -14.78 4.39 -13.71
N GLY A 90 -15.33 5.59 -13.54
CA GLY A 90 -16.23 5.89 -12.43
C GLY A 90 -17.54 5.10 -12.49
N LYS A 91 -18.12 4.94 -13.69
CA LYS A 91 -19.42 4.28 -13.89
C LYS A 91 -19.34 2.75 -13.84
N HIS A 92 -18.35 2.18 -14.52
CA HIS A 92 -18.23 0.74 -14.71
C HIS A 92 -17.23 0.09 -13.75
N GLY A 93 -16.29 0.87 -13.20
CA GLY A 93 -15.27 0.36 -12.29
C GLY A 93 -14.15 -0.37 -13.04
N PHE A 94 -13.54 -1.34 -12.37
CA PHE A 94 -12.41 -2.11 -12.87
C PHE A 94 -12.41 -3.53 -12.28
N ILE A 95 -11.64 -4.42 -12.91
CA ILE A 95 -11.41 -5.77 -12.38
C ILE A 95 -10.43 -5.68 -11.21
N ASN A 96 -10.82 -6.23 -10.06
CA ASN A 96 -10.13 -6.07 -8.77
C ASN A 96 -8.88 -6.96 -8.63
N TYR A 97 -8.02 -6.98 -9.64
CA TYR A 97 -6.77 -7.74 -9.66
C TYR A 97 -5.86 -7.43 -8.47
N PHE A 98 -5.08 -8.43 -8.07
CA PHE A 98 -3.87 -8.20 -7.31
C PHE A 98 -2.84 -7.55 -8.24
N GLY A 99 -2.41 -6.33 -7.91
CA GLY A 99 -1.40 -5.61 -8.69
C GLY A 99 -0.01 -6.25 -8.59
N LEU A 100 0.90 -5.86 -9.48
CA LEU A 100 2.25 -6.45 -9.56
C LEU A 100 3.07 -6.31 -8.28
N GLN A 101 2.80 -5.31 -7.45
CA GLN A 101 3.38 -5.17 -6.11
C GLN A 101 3.16 -6.42 -5.24
N ARG A 102 2.06 -7.16 -5.43
CA ARG A 102 1.76 -8.41 -4.71
C ARG A 102 2.71 -9.55 -5.09
N PHE A 103 3.25 -9.51 -6.31
CA PHE A 103 4.13 -10.55 -6.86
C PHE A 103 5.61 -10.15 -6.82
N GLY A 104 5.92 -9.00 -6.21
CA GLY A 104 7.27 -8.44 -6.18
C GLY A 104 7.64 -7.69 -7.46
N SER A 105 8.66 -6.85 -7.37
CA SER A 105 9.21 -6.07 -8.50
C SER A 105 10.49 -6.68 -9.10
N SER A 106 10.91 -7.85 -8.59
CA SER A 106 12.07 -8.58 -9.08
C SER A 106 11.69 -9.50 -10.24
N SER A 107 12.69 -9.99 -10.98
CA SER A 107 12.48 -10.95 -12.08
C SER A 107 11.98 -12.32 -11.62
N VAL A 108 12.24 -12.69 -10.35
CA VAL A 108 11.64 -13.88 -9.74
C VAL A 108 10.31 -13.51 -9.09
N PRO A 109 9.16 -13.96 -9.64
CA PRO A 109 7.87 -13.66 -9.04
C PRO A 109 7.68 -14.36 -7.70
N THR A 110 7.16 -13.64 -6.72
CA THR A 110 6.92 -14.12 -5.34
C THR A 110 6.04 -15.38 -5.30
N HIS A 111 5.11 -15.54 -6.25
CA HIS A 111 4.20 -16.69 -6.31
C HIS A 111 4.91 -18.01 -6.66
N LEU A 112 6.04 -17.97 -7.36
CA LEU A 112 6.85 -19.17 -7.63
C LEU A 112 7.52 -19.68 -6.36
N ILE A 113 7.95 -18.78 -5.48
CA ILE A 113 8.45 -19.14 -4.14
C ILE A 113 7.30 -19.74 -3.33
N GLY A 114 6.11 -19.15 -3.40
CA GLY A 114 4.89 -19.70 -2.79
C GLY A 114 4.57 -21.12 -3.26
N ALA A 115 4.62 -21.36 -4.57
CA ALA A 115 4.40 -22.68 -5.15
C ALA A 115 5.43 -23.71 -4.66
N ALA A 116 6.71 -23.35 -4.65
CA ALA A 116 7.77 -24.23 -4.12
C ALA A 116 7.57 -24.57 -2.64
N LEU A 117 7.11 -23.60 -1.82
CA LEU A 117 6.77 -23.85 -0.42
C LEU A 117 5.60 -24.83 -0.27
N LEU A 118 4.54 -24.65 -1.05
CA LEU A 118 3.35 -25.51 -1.03
C LEU A 118 3.65 -26.96 -1.47
N ARG A 119 4.61 -27.15 -2.38
CA ARG A 119 5.10 -28.47 -2.80
C ARG A 119 6.10 -29.09 -1.81
N GLY A 120 6.58 -28.35 -0.82
CA GLY A 120 7.60 -28.81 0.13
C GLY A 120 9.02 -28.83 -0.46
N GLU A 121 9.26 -28.10 -1.53
CA GLU A 121 10.56 -28.01 -2.22
C GLU A 121 11.46 -26.97 -1.53
N TRP A 122 11.83 -27.23 -0.26
CA TRP A 122 12.50 -26.25 0.61
C TRP A 122 13.80 -25.69 0.01
N LYS A 123 14.61 -26.57 -0.58
CA LYS A 123 15.87 -26.17 -1.23
C LYS A 123 15.61 -25.26 -2.42
N ALA A 124 14.62 -25.59 -3.25
CA ALA A 124 14.25 -24.77 -4.41
C ALA A 124 13.72 -23.40 -3.96
N ALA A 125 12.88 -23.34 -2.93
CA ALA A 125 12.41 -22.08 -2.36
C ALA A 125 13.56 -21.20 -1.84
N VAL A 126 14.55 -21.80 -1.17
CA VAL A 126 15.77 -21.08 -0.74
C VAL A 126 16.57 -20.58 -1.94
N SER A 127 16.78 -21.39 -2.97
CA SER A 127 17.46 -20.98 -4.20
C SER A 127 16.72 -19.83 -4.90
N LEU A 128 15.40 -19.88 -5.04
CA LEU A 128 14.61 -18.77 -5.60
C LEU A 128 14.78 -17.46 -4.81
N ILE A 129 15.01 -17.56 -3.50
CA ILE A 129 15.25 -16.40 -2.64
C ILE A 129 16.69 -15.89 -2.76
N LEU A 130 17.70 -16.76 -2.87
CA LEU A 130 19.11 -16.40 -2.78
C LEU A 130 19.82 -16.21 -4.14
N ASP A 131 19.44 -16.96 -5.17
CA ASP A 131 20.12 -16.99 -6.46
C ASP A 131 20.08 -15.64 -7.18
N PRO A 132 21.09 -15.33 -8.03
CA PRO A 132 21.11 -14.14 -8.88
C PRO A 132 19.86 -13.99 -9.73
N ARG A 133 19.48 -12.74 -9.98
CA ARG A 133 18.21 -12.41 -10.65
C ARG A 133 18.45 -11.35 -11.72
N GLU A 134 17.79 -11.51 -12.86
CA GLU A 134 17.85 -10.53 -13.94
C GLU A 134 17.23 -9.19 -13.53
N GLY A 135 17.82 -8.07 -13.95
CA GLY A 135 17.29 -6.73 -13.70
C GLY A 135 17.42 -6.21 -12.26
N GLU A 136 18.11 -6.93 -11.37
CA GLU A 136 18.51 -6.41 -10.06
C GLU A 136 19.60 -5.34 -10.19
N LYS A 137 19.74 -4.50 -9.16
CA LYS A 137 20.83 -3.52 -9.11
C LYS A 137 22.16 -4.27 -9.08
N ASN A 138 23.15 -3.80 -9.85
CA ASN A 138 24.47 -4.44 -9.96
C ASN A 138 25.06 -4.85 -8.60
N ALA A 139 24.97 -3.98 -7.58
CA ALA A 139 25.50 -4.26 -6.25
C ALA A 139 24.83 -5.44 -5.50
N ILE A 140 23.58 -5.79 -5.82
CA ILE A 140 22.90 -6.96 -5.23
C ILE A 140 23.23 -8.20 -6.06
N SER A 141 23.21 -8.07 -7.40
CA SER A 141 23.52 -9.18 -8.32
C SER A 141 24.90 -9.78 -8.01
N THR A 142 25.92 -8.93 -7.87
CA THR A 142 27.28 -9.37 -7.56
C THR A 142 27.39 -10.12 -6.23
N VAL A 143 26.62 -9.72 -5.21
CA VAL A 143 26.62 -10.39 -3.89
C VAL A 143 25.95 -11.77 -3.97
N ARG A 144 24.88 -11.89 -4.77
CA ARG A 144 24.22 -13.18 -5.01
C ARG A 144 25.08 -14.10 -5.88
N GLU A 145 25.76 -13.57 -6.89
CA GLU A 145 26.70 -14.31 -7.75
C GLU A 145 27.85 -14.83 -6.90
N TYR A 146 28.46 -13.97 -6.10
CA TYR A 146 29.50 -14.35 -5.14
C TYR A 146 29.05 -15.48 -4.22
N TYR A 147 27.83 -15.42 -3.66
CA TYR A 147 27.30 -16.51 -2.83
C TYR A 147 27.13 -17.81 -3.62
N LYS A 148 26.60 -17.73 -4.84
CA LYS A 148 26.34 -18.89 -5.71
C LYS A 148 27.62 -19.59 -6.15
N GLU A 149 28.69 -18.86 -6.39
CA GLU A 149 29.99 -19.40 -6.79
C GLU A 149 30.82 -19.91 -5.61
N SER A 150 30.87 -19.15 -4.51
CA SER A 150 31.78 -19.45 -3.39
C SER A 150 31.14 -20.30 -2.28
N GLY A 151 29.83 -20.19 -2.09
CA GLY A 151 29.15 -20.71 -0.90
C GLY A 151 29.54 -20.02 0.42
N ASP A 152 30.32 -18.94 0.41
CA ASP A 152 30.80 -18.25 1.61
C ASP A 152 29.68 -17.42 2.27
N ILE A 153 29.04 -18.01 3.28
CA ILE A 153 27.98 -17.36 4.05
C ILE A 153 28.49 -16.12 4.79
N ASP A 154 29.70 -16.17 5.36
CA ASP A 154 30.24 -15.08 6.17
C ASP A 154 30.63 -13.88 5.30
N GLY A 155 31.25 -14.13 4.15
CA GLY A 155 31.52 -13.13 3.13
C GLY A 155 30.26 -12.47 2.59
N THR A 156 29.23 -13.26 2.29
CA THR A 156 27.95 -12.75 1.77
C THR A 156 27.21 -11.91 2.81
N LEU A 157 27.14 -12.35 4.08
CA LEU A 157 26.45 -11.61 5.14
C LEU A 157 27.07 -10.22 5.40
N ARG A 158 28.38 -10.06 5.22
CA ARG A 158 29.08 -8.76 5.33
C ARG A 158 28.69 -7.79 4.21
N GLN A 159 28.43 -8.31 3.01
CA GLN A 159 28.12 -7.50 1.82
C GLN A 159 26.62 -7.24 1.65
N LEU A 160 25.76 -8.10 2.19
CA LEU A 160 24.31 -7.98 2.01
C LEU A 160 23.74 -6.69 2.65
N PRO A 161 22.96 -5.90 1.89
CA PRO A 161 22.24 -4.75 2.44
C PRO A 161 21.30 -5.10 3.60
N ARG A 162 21.10 -4.16 4.53
CA ARG A 162 20.27 -4.37 5.73
C ARG A 162 18.78 -4.63 5.44
N TYR A 163 18.27 -4.16 4.31
CA TYR A 163 16.86 -4.32 3.95
C TYR A 163 16.52 -5.70 3.35
N LEU A 164 17.52 -6.53 3.02
CA LEU A 164 17.33 -7.91 2.54
C LEU A 164 17.15 -8.87 3.73
N VAL A 165 16.00 -8.75 4.38
CA VAL A 165 15.69 -9.44 5.66
C VAL A 165 15.60 -10.95 5.48
N ALA A 166 14.94 -11.42 4.40
CA ALA A 166 14.74 -12.84 4.16
C ALA A 166 16.06 -13.56 3.86
N GLU A 167 16.88 -12.98 2.97
CA GLU A 167 18.18 -13.50 2.58
C GLU A 167 19.11 -13.63 3.79
N LYS A 168 19.18 -12.59 4.63
CA LYS A 168 19.98 -12.61 5.85
C LYS A 168 19.52 -13.66 6.84
N ALA A 169 18.20 -13.77 7.06
CA ALA A 169 17.65 -14.76 7.99
C ALA A 169 17.98 -16.20 7.55
N ILE A 170 17.83 -16.49 6.25
CA ILE A 170 18.19 -17.79 5.66
C ILE A 170 19.67 -18.07 5.88
N LEU A 171 20.56 -17.15 5.47
CA LEU A 171 22.01 -17.34 5.56
C LEU A 171 22.50 -17.50 7.01
N GLN A 172 21.98 -16.69 7.94
CA GLN A 172 22.29 -16.84 9.37
C GLN A 172 21.85 -18.20 9.92
N CYS A 173 20.71 -18.73 9.45
CA CYS A 173 20.27 -20.06 9.84
C CYS A 173 21.15 -21.15 9.23
N LEU A 174 21.45 -21.06 7.93
CA LEU A 174 22.31 -22.04 7.23
C LEU A 174 23.74 -22.07 7.78
N LYS A 175 24.23 -20.94 8.33
CA LYS A 175 25.51 -20.90 9.05
C LYS A 175 25.52 -21.82 10.28
N ARG A 176 24.40 -21.87 11.02
CA ARG A 176 24.27 -22.70 12.24
C ARG A 176 23.87 -24.14 11.92
N SER A 177 23.01 -24.32 10.92
CA SER A 177 22.43 -25.60 10.53
C SER A 177 22.54 -25.81 9.01
N PRO A 178 23.71 -26.20 8.49
CA PRO A 178 23.89 -26.46 7.06
C PRO A 178 22.93 -27.53 6.55
N GLY A 179 22.33 -27.31 5.38
CA GLY A 179 21.40 -28.24 4.74
C GLY A 179 19.97 -28.26 5.31
N ASN A 180 19.69 -27.60 6.44
CA ASN A 180 18.35 -27.51 7.01
C ASN A 180 17.55 -26.34 6.39
N TYR A 181 17.13 -26.50 5.14
CA TYR A 181 16.43 -25.45 4.38
C TYR A 181 15.07 -25.07 4.98
N LEU A 182 14.34 -26.03 5.54
CA LEU A 182 13.06 -25.76 6.20
C LEU A 182 13.24 -24.84 7.42
N GLN A 183 14.25 -25.11 8.25
CA GLN A 183 14.56 -24.24 9.39
C GLN A 183 15.03 -22.85 8.92
N ALA A 184 15.76 -22.78 7.81
CA ALA A 184 16.19 -21.52 7.21
C ALA A 184 15.01 -20.67 6.71
N LEU A 185 14.01 -21.29 6.09
CA LEU A 185 12.76 -20.61 5.68
C LEU A 185 11.93 -20.17 6.90
N LYS A 186 11.89 -20.98 7.96
CA LYS A 186 11.23 -20.62 9.23
C LYS A 186 11.90 -19.47 9.98
N ALA A 187 13.20 -19.23 9.73
CA ALA A 187 13.91 -18.10 10.30
C ALA A 187 13.46 -16.75 9.71
N ILE A 188 12.85 -16.74 8.52
CA ILE A 188 12.25 -15.54 7.93
C ILE A 188 11.07 -15.11 8.81
N PRO A 189 10.90 -13.81 9.13
CA PRO A 189 9.73 -13.32 9.87
C PRO A 189 8.40 -13.83 9.28
N ARG A 190 7.46 -14.25 10.14
CA ARG A 190 6.22 -14.95 9.72
C ARG A 190 5.46 -14.21 8.63
N THR A 191 5.29 -12.91 8.79
CA THR A 191 4.59 -12.04 7.83
C THR A 191 5.21 -12.07 6.44
N LEU A 192 6.55 -12.08 6.35
CA LEU A 192 7.26 -12.14 5.07
C LEU A 192 7.17 -13.53 4.42
N ARG A 193 7.27 -14.61 5.20
CA ARG A 193 7.16 -15.96 4.63
C ARG A 193 5.73 -16.31 4.20
N MET A 194 4.72 -15.85 4.94
CA MET A 194 3.31 -16.02 4.53
C MET A 194 2.98 -15.25 3.25
N MET A 195 3.65 -14.12 3.00
CA MET A 195 3.48 -13.37 1.75
C MET A 195 3.74 -14.22 0.49
N TYR A 196 4.69 -15.17 0.55
CA TYR A 196 4.95 -16.08 -0.57
C TYR A 196 3.73 -16.95 -0.88
N VAL A 197 3.19 -17.63 0.13
CA VAL A 197 2.01 -18.49 -0.03
C VAL A 197 0.79 -17.68 -0.47
N HIS A 198 0.55 -16.52 0.14
CA HIS A 198 -0.55 -15.65 -0.24
C HIS A 198 -0.41 -15.09 -1.66
N SER A 199 0.81 -14.87 -2.15
CA SER A 199 1.00 -14.45 -3.53
C SER A 199 0.63 -15.55 -4.52
N TYR A 200 0.75 -16.83 -4.15
CA TYR A 200 0.25 -17.95 -4.97
C TYR A 200 -1.29 -17.99 -5.02
N GLN A 201 -1.96 -17.76 -3.88
CA GLN A 201 -3.43 -17.59 -3.88
C GLN A 201 -3.87 -16.42 -4.78
N SER A 202 -3.16 -15.29 -4.71
CA SER A 202 -3.39 -14.12 -5.57
C SER A 202 -3.16 -14.43 -7.06
N TYR A 203 -2.18 -15.29 -7.38
CA TYR A 203 -1.90 -15.73 -8.75
C TYR A 203 -3.08 -16.52 -9.33
N LEU A 204 -3.53 -17.55 -8.61
CA LEU A 204 -4.70 -18.35 -9.01
C LEU A 204 -5.95 -17.48 -9.17
N TRP A 205 -6.19 -16.58 -8.22
CA TRP A 205 -7.32 -15.65 -8.25
C TRP A 205 -7.28 -14.72 -9.48
N ASN A 206 -6.13 -14.13 -9.81
CA ASN A 206 -6.01 -13.25 -10.97
C ASN A 206 -6.33 -13.99 -12.28
N HIS A 207 -5.84 -15.23 -12.43
CA HIS A 207 -6.16 -16.05 -13.60
C HIS A 207 -7.64 -16.42 -13.64
N ALA A 208 -8.22 -16.85 -12.53
CA ALA A 208 -9.65 -17.17 -12.45
C ALA A 208 -10.54 -15.96 -12.78
N ALA A 209 -10.20 -14.78 -12.26
CA ALA A 209 -10.91 -13.53 -12.59
C ALA A 209 -10.82 -13.19 -14.08
N SER A 210 -9.64 -13.37 -14.69
CA SER A 210 -9.45 -13.17 -16.14
C SER A 210 -10.33 -14.14 -16.95
N MET A 211 -10.33 -15.42 -16.58
CA MET A 211 -11.15 -16.44 -17.24
C MET A 211 -12.65 -16.18 -17.04
N ARG A 212 -13.08 -15.71 -15.86
CA ARG A 212 -14.47 -15.35 -15.58
C ARG A 212 -14.94 -14.23 -16.49
N VAL A 213 -14.12 -13.20 -16.71
CA VAL A 213 -14.46 -12.11 -17.62
C VAL A 213 -14.43 -12.57 -19.08
N GLN A 214 -13.43 -13.37 -19.47
CA GLN A 214 -13.30 -13.84 -20.86
C GLN A 214 -14.45 -14.75 -21.30
N LYS A 215 -14.92 -15.64 -20.42
CA LYS A 215 -15.94 -16.63 -20.76
C LYS A 215 -17.37 -16.12 -20.58
N HIS A 216 -17.61 -15.31 -19.53
CA HIS A 216 -18.96 -14.91 -19.11
C HIS A 216 -19.22 -13.40 -19.18
N GLY A 217 -18.24 -12.60 -19.61
CA GLY A 217 -18.37 -11.15 -19.74
C GLY A 217 -18.33 -10.40 -18.40
N PHE A 218 -18.64 -9.11 -18.44
CA PHE A 218 -18.53 -8.17 -17.31
C PHE A 218 -19.84 -7.44 -16.97
N ASP A 219 -20.96 -7.79 -17.61
CA ASP A 219 -22.22 -7.06 -17.45
C ASP A 219 -23.26 -7.81 -16.60
N GLN A 220 -23.13 -9.13 -16.46
CA GLN A 220 -24.13 -9.97 -15.81
C GLN A 220 -23.53 -11.03 -14.89
N VAL A 221 -24.29 -11.33 -13.83
CA VAL A 221 -24.07 -12.49 -12.96
C VAL A 221 -24.52 -13.74 -13.72
N VAL A 222 -23.77 -14.83 -13.59
CA VAL A 222 -24.10 -16.10 -14.25
C VAL A 222 -24.36 -17.20 -13.24
N LEU A 223 -25.04 -18.27 -13.69
CA LEU A 223 -25.29 -19.44 -12.88
C LEU A 223 -23.97 -20.03 -12.38
N GLY A 224 -23.91 -20.34 -11.08
CA GLY A 224 -22.70 -20.87 -10.44
C GLY A 224 -21.68 -19.83 -9.96
N ASP A 225 -21.90 -18.53 -10.19
CA ASP A 225 -21.10 -17.48 -9.55
C ASP A 225 -21.28 -17.52 -8.02
N LEU A 226 -20.29 -17.02 -7.28
CA LEU A 226 -20.37 -16.89 -5.82
C LEU A 226 -20.77 -15.47 -5.43
N VAL A 227 -21.63 -15.33 -4.43
CA VAL A 227 -22.05 -14.04 -3.86
C VAL A 227 -22.20 -14.14 -2.35
N TYR A 228 -22.12 -13.00 -1.65
CA TYR A 228 -22.53 -12.94 -0.24
C TYR A 228 -24.06 -13.04 -0.15
N SER A 229 -24.58 -13.86 0.77
CA SER A 229 -26.03 -14.00 0.98
C SER A 229 -26.63 -12.69 1.50
N LYS A 230 -27.61 -12.12 0.78
CA LYS A 230 -28.33 -10.91 1.21
C LYS A 230 -29.51 -11.21 2.16
N GLU A 231 -29.93 -12.47 2.25
CA GLU A 231 -31.11 -12.88 3.02
C GLU A 231 -30.89 -12.90 4.54
N GLU A 232 -29.63 -12.98 4.99
CA GLU A 232 -29.29 -13.01 6.42
C GLU A 232 -29.04 -11.62 7.04
N TYR A 233 -29.09 -10.54 6.25
CA TYR A 233 -28.90 -9.17 6.76
C TYR A 233 -30.11 -8.61 7.52
N LYS A 234 -31.15 -9.43 7.75
CA LYS A 234 -32.28 -9.11 8.63
C LYS A 234 -32.17 -9.97 9.90
N VAL A 235 -31.90 -9.31 11.02
CA VAL A 235 -31.85 -9.79 12.43
C VAL A 235 -30.46 -10.22 12.96
N LYS A 236 -29.77 -9.24 13.58
CA LYS A 236 -29.16 -9.35 14.94
C LYS A 236 -28.72 -7.95 15.42
N GLU A 237 -29.67 -7.03 15.55
CA GLU A 237 -29.56 -6.01 16.61
C GLU A 237 -29.92 -6.70 17.92
N SER A 238 -29.18 -6.38 18.99
CA SER A 238 -29.24 -6.92 20.35
C SER A 238 -28.61 -8.30 20.58
N PHE A 239 -27.41 -8.31 21.16
CA PHE A 239 -27.19 -8.92 22.48
C PHE A 239 -26.03 -8.22 23.18
N VAL A 240 -26.34 -7.79 24.41
CA VAL A 240 -25.47 -7.09 25.35
C VAL A 240 -24.38 -8.04 25.85
N ALA A 241 -23.24 -7.44 26.18
CA ALA A 241 -22.11 -8.06 26.84
C ALA A 241 -22.51 -8.92 28.05
N GLU A 242 -21.91 -10.11 28.15
CA GLU A 242 -21.59 -10.70 29.44
C GLU A 242 -20.27 -11.49 29.31
N CYS A 243 -19.34 -11.10 30.17
CA CYS A 243 -18.02 -11.65 30.35
C CYS A 243 -18.09 -12.83 31.31
N GLU A 244 -17.51 -13.97 30.93
CA GLU A 244 -17.15 -15.02 31.88
C GLU A 244 -15.64 -15.24 31.87
N ASP A 245 -15.07 -14.95 33.04
CA ASP A 245 -13.69 -15.22 33.43
C ASP A 245 -13.42 -16.72 33.43
N VAL A 246 -12.40 -17.17 32.70
CA VAL A 246 -11.68 -18.40 33.02
C VAL A 246 -10.20 -18.09 33.10
N ASN A 247 -9.74 -17.98 34.34
CA ASN A 247 -8.35 -18.08 34.74
C ASN A 247 -7.75 -19.37 34.17
N ASP A 248 -6.72 -19.27 33.33
CA ASP A 248 -5.69 -20.30 33.28
C ASP A 248 -4.30 -19.66 33.23
N ASN A 249 -3.54 -19.91 34.29
CA ASN A 249 -2.18 -19.44 34.48
C ASN A 249 -1.24 -20.32 33.66
N ASN A 250 -0.85 -19.87 32.48
CA ASN A 250 0.38 -20.33 31.83
C ASN A 250 1.15 -19.15 31.25
N MET A 251 2.03 -18.64 32.09
CA MET A 251 3.13 -17.74 31.76
C MET A 251 4.16 -18.55 30.96
N ASP A 252 4.14 -18.45 29.63
CA ASP A 252 5.29 -18.37 28.73
C ASP A 252 4.83 -18.54 27.27
N ASP A 253 5.37 -17.72 26.38
CA ASP A 253 5.17 -17.69 24.91
C ASP A 253 4.03 -16.81 24.33
N TYR A 254 4.09 -15.50 24.60
CA TYR A 254 3.46 -14.49 23.74
C TYR A 254 4.42 -14.04 22.62
N SER A 255 4.68 -14.94 21.67
CA SER A 255 5.30 -14.62 20.36
C SER A 255 4.27 -14.53 19.22
N ASN A 256 2.97 -14.48 19.54
CA ASN A 256 1.87 -14.32 18.59
C ASN A 256 1.52 -12.84 18.35
N LEU A 257 2.32 -12.17 17.52
CA LEU A 257 1.95 -10.87 16.95
C LEU A 257 1.89 -10.86 15.42
N ASP A 258 2.03 -12.03 14.78
CA ASP A 258 2.15 -12.11 13.32
C ASP A 258 1.54 -13.41 12.74
N GLU A 259 0.57 -14.00 13.44
CA GLU A 259 -0.47 -14.70 12.69
C GLU A 259 -1.21 -13.64 11.89
N ILE A 260 -1.24 -13.78 10.57
CA ILE A 260 -2.41 -13.37 9.80
C ILE A 260 -3.54 -14.32 10.25
N SER A 261 -3.92 -14.23 11.53
CA SER A 261 -5.20 -14.66 12.04
C SER A 261 -6.09 -13.46 11.86
N GLU A 262 -7.18 -13.75 11.19
CA GLU A 262 -8.23 -12.87 10.74
C GLU A 262 -9.01 -12.24 11.90
N THR A 263 -8.39 -11.41 12.74
CA THR A 263 -9.07 -10.74 13.86
C THR A 263 -9.44 -9.30 13.52
N ASP A 264 -10.75 -9.11 13.40
CA ASP A 264 -11.54 -7.90 13.68
C ASP A 264 -11.49 -6.73 12.68
N LEU A 265 -12.07 -6.97 11.50
CA LEU A 265 -12.92 -5.98 10.82
C LEU A 265 -14.38 -6.34 11.10
N PRO A 266 -15.22 -5.39 11.56
CA PRO A 266 -16.62 -5.66 11.83
C PRO A 266 -17.40 -5.74 10.49
N GLU A 267 -18.34 -6.69 10.43
CA GLU A 267 -19.45 -6.83 9.47
C GLU A 267 -19.29 -7.78 8.26
N GLU A 268 -18.26 -7.69 7.40
CA GLU A 268 -18.28 -8.50 6.15
C GLU A 268 -17.83 -9.97 6.29
N ARG A 269 -17.07 -10.35 7.33
CA ARG A 269 -16.51 -11.73 7.46
C ARG A 269 -17.49 -12.81 7.92
N ASN A 270 -18.65 -12.41 8.46
CA ASN A 270 -19.67 -13.37 8.93
C ASN A 270 -20.79 -13.61 7.92
N ILE A 271 -20.74 -12.98 6.75
CA ILE A 271 -21.78 -13.16 5.74
C ILE A 271 -21.50 -14.47 4.99
N PRO A 272 -22.41 -15.45 5.02
CA PRO A 272 -22.19 -16.70 4.31
C PRO A 272 -22.15 -16.45 2.80
N VAL A 273 -21.28 -17.17 2.13
CA VAL A 273 -21.17 -17.18 0.67
C VAL A 273 -22.07 -18.27 0.13
N LYS A 274 -22.87 -17.92 -0.88
CA LYS A 274 -23.72 -18.85 -1.62
C LYS A 274 -23.37 -18.90 -3.10
N VAL A 275 -23.74 -20.00 -3.73
CA VAL A 275 -23.65 -20.21 -5.19
C VAL A 275 -24.96 -19.72 -5.81
N ILE A 276 -24.88 -18.91 -6.86
CA ILE A 276 -26.03 -18.40 -7.60
C ILE A 276 -26.76 -19.54 -8.31
N ASN A 277 -28.06 -19.66 -8.04
CA ASN A 277 -28.97 -20.62 -8.69
C ASN A 277 -29.91 -19.92 -9.69
N GLU A 278 -30.80 -20.67 -10.34
CA GLU A 278 -31.75 -20.11 -11.32
C GLU A 278 -32.79 -19.17 -10.71
N GLU A 279 -33.17 -19.37 -9.44
CA GLU A 279 -34.14 -18.53 -8.74
C GLU A 279 -33.55 -17.15 -8.45
N ASP A 280 -32.29 -17.11 -8.02
CA ASP A 280 -31.52 -15.88 -7.79
C ASP A 280 -31.41 -15.05 -9.06
N LEU A 281 -31.13 -15.69 -10.21
CA LEU A 281 -31.05 -15.01 -11.49
C LEU A 281 -32.40 -14.41 -11.92
N LYS A 282 -33.50 -15.17 -11.73
CA LYS A 282 -34.86 -14.68 -12.02
C LYS A 282 -35.25 -13.52 -11.10
N SER A 283 -34.80 -13.53 -9.85
CA SER A 283 -35.08 -12.47 -8.88
C SER A 283 -34.37 -11.15 -9.18
N GLY A 284 -33.24 -11.18 -9.91
CA GLY A 284 -32.43 -9.99 -10.19
C GLY A 284 -31.79 -9.36 -8.94
N THR A 285 -31.70 -10.09 -7.82
CA THR A 285 -31.25 -9.58 -6.52
C THR A 285 -29.76 -9.21 -6.48
N TYR A 286 -28.95 -9.82 -7.33
CA TYR A 286 -27.49 -9.69 -7.33
C TYR A 286 -26.99 -8.93 -8.55
N ALA A 287 -26.07 -8.00 -8.32
CA ALA A 287 -25.39 -7.26 -9.37
C ALA A 287 -24.01 -7.86 -9.65
N ILE A 288 -23.41 -7.49 -10.78
CA ILE A 288 -22.05 -7.93 -11.14
C ILE A 288 -21.00 -7.59 -10.06
N GLU A 289 -21.22 -6.50 -9.30
CA GLU A 289 -20.37 -6.05 -8.20
C GLU A 289 -20.38 -6.98 -6.98
N ASP A 290 -21.38 -7.85 -6.90
CA ASP A 290 -21.53 -8.83 -5.82
C ASP A 290 -20.78 -10.14 -6.12
N VAL A 291 -20.30 -10.34 -7.35
CA VAL A 291 -19.60 -11.56 -7.76
C VAL A 291 -18.26 -11.68 -7.05
N LEU A 292 -18.07 -12.82 -6.39
CA LEU A 292 -16.90 -13.19 -5.62
C LEU A 292 -16.13 -14.31 -6.32
N LEU A 293 -14.82 -14.33 -6.09
CA LEU A 293 -13.98 -15.49 -6.34
C LEU A 293 -13.15 -15.83 -5.09
N PRO A 294 -12.90 -17.12 -4.82
CA PRO A 294 -12.21 -17.55 -3.62
C PRO A 294 -10.68 -17.37 -3.75
N LEU A 295 -10.05 -17.01 -2.65
CA LEU A 295 -8.64 -17.28 -2.38
C LEU A 295 -8.56 -18.69 -1.78
N PRO A 296 -7.90 -19.65 -2.46
CA PRO A 296 -7.91 -21.05 -2.07
C PRO A 296 -7.55 -21.28 -0.59
N GLY A 297 -8.36 -22.06 0.11
CA GLY A 297 -8.18 -22.39 1.52
C GLY A 297 -9.16 -23.45 1.99
N SER A 298 -9.16 -23.73 3.29
CA SER A 298 -9.91 -24.82 3.92
C SER A 298 -11.38 -24.51 4.15
N ARG A 299 -11.78 -23.23 4.16
CA ARG A 299 -13.15 -22.75 4.45
C ARG A 299 -13.80 -22.06 3.26
N VAL A 300 -13.27 -22.25 2.06
CA VAL A 300 -13.83 -21.65 0.84
C VAL A 300 -14.55 -22.68 -0.02
N ILE A 301 -15.64 -22.26 -0.64
CA ILE A 301 -16.28 -22.98 -1.73
C ILE A 301 -15.80 -22.39 -3.07
N TYR A 302 -15.84 -23.20 -4.11
CA TYR A 302 -15.50 -22.78 -5.47
C TYR A 302 -16.78 -22.56 -6.28
N PRO A 303 -16.76 -21.69 -7.31
CA PRO A 303 -17.87 -21.54 -8.25
C PRO A 303 -18.26 -22.91 -8.83
N SER A 304 -19.56 -23.15 -8.99
CA SER A 304 -20.06 -24.42 -9.56
C SER A 304 -20.02 -24.44 -11.09
N ASN A 305 -19.69 -23.31 -11.71
CA ASN A 305 -19.45 -23.21 -13.14
C ASN A 305 -18.00 -23.60 -13.49
N ASP A 306 -17.67 -23.47 -14.77
CA ASP A 306 -16.37 -23.77 -15.36
C ASP A 306 -15.19 -22.93 -14.81
N ILE A 307 -15.46 -21.89 -14.01
CA ILE A 307 -14.40 -21.14 -13.30
C ILE A 307 -13.86 -21.94 -12.11
N GLY A 308 -14.67 -22.82 -11.50
CA GLY A 308 -14.19 -23.75 -10.48
C GLY A 308 -13.13 -24.72 -11.02
N GLU A 309 -13.25 -25.12 -12.29
CA GLU A 309 -12.27 -25.97 -12.98
C GLU A 309 -10.94 -25.25 -13.21
N VAL A 310 -10.98 -23.95 -13.54
CA VAL A 310 -9.76 -23.14 -13.75
C VAL A 310 -8.81 -23.20 -12.54
N TYR A 311 -9.36 -23.16 -11.31
CA TYR A 311 -8.55 -23.30 -10.10
C TYR A 311 -7.86 -24.68 -10.02
N ARG A 312 -8.58 -25.75 -10.35
CA ARG A 312 -8.06 -27.11 -10.32
C ARG A 312 -6.98 -27.30 -11.38
N ASP A 313 -7.23 -26.86 -12.60
CA ASP A 313 -6.30 -27.01 -13.72
C ASP A 313 -4.98 -26.27 -13.47
N LEU A 314 -5.05 -25.02 -12.98
CA LEU A 314 -3.85 -24.22 -12.69
C LEU A 314 -3.04 -24.82 -11.54
N SER A 315 -3.71 -25.17 -10.43
CA SER A 315 -3.03 -25.76 -9.28
C SER A 315 -2.40 -27.12 -9.61
N GLN A 316 -3.11 -27.97 -10.36
CA GLN A 316 -2.60 -29.26 -10.81
C GLN A 316 -1.42 -29.12 -11.78
N LYS A 317 -1.47 -28.15 -12.70
CA LYS A 317 -0.33 -27.82 -13.58
C LYS A 317 0.92 -27.45 -12.79
N ASP A 318 0.75 -26.78 -11.66
CA ASP A 318 1.83 -26.45 -10.73
C ASP A 318 2.16 -27.58 -9.75
N GLY A 319 1.51 -28.74 -9.82
CA GLY A 319 1.74 -29.87 -8.91
C GLY A 319 1.26 -29.62 -7.47
N ILE A 320 0.24 -28.78 -7.29
CA ILE A 320 -0.31 -28.39 -5.99
C ILE A 320 -1.76 -28.88 -5.90
N SER A 321 -2.08 -29.61 -4.83
CA SER A 321 -3.47 -29.99 -4.53
C SER A 321 -4.13 -28.92 -3.66
N LEU A 322 -5.38 -28.59 -3.97
CA LEU A 322 -6.19 -27.65 -3.18
C LEU A 322 -6.89 -28.34 -2.00
N THR A 323 -6.93 -29.68 -1.99
CA THR A 323 -7.63 -30.52 -0.99
C THR A 323 -6.67 -31.33 -0.12
N GLU A 324 -5.46 -31.57 -0.61
CA GLU A 324 -4.45 -32.38 0.08
C GLU A 324 -3.16 -31.59 0.30
N THR A 325 -2.43 -31.93 1.36
CA THR A 325 -1.15 -31.28 1.67
C THR A 325 0.02 -32.17 1.28
N ALA A 326 1.01 -31.62 0.57
CA ALA A 326 2.22 -32.34 0.19
C ALA A 326 3.16 -32.67 1.37
N HIS A 327 3.01 -31.97 2.51
CA HIS A 327 3.90 -32.08 3.66
C HIS A 327 3.20 -31.79 5.01
N LYS A 328 3.84 -32.06 6.14
CA LYS A 328 3.25 -31.88 7.48
C LYS A 328 3.31 -30.44 8.04
N ILE A 329 3.90 -29.50 7.31
CA ILE A 329 4.12 -28.12 7.78
C ILE A 329 2.87 -27.26 7.55
N LYS A 330 2.08 -27.05 8.62
CA LYS A 330 0.78 -26.34 8.55
C LYS A 330 0.86 -24.94 7.93
N GLU A 331 1.92 -24.17 8.21
CA GLU A 331 2.05 -22.79 7.70
C GLU A 331 2.24 -22.71 6.16
N PHE A 332 2.70 -23.79 5.53
CA PHE A 332 2.92 -23.86 4.08
C PHE A 332 1.89 -24.78 3.41
N SER A 333 0.68 -24.88 3.97
CA SER A 333 -0.38 -25.75 3.48
C SER A 333 -1.63 -24.94 3.15
N ILE A 334 -2.09 -25.00 1.89
CA ILE A 334 -3.36 -24.36 1.47
C ILE A 334 -4.54 -24.86 2.32
N THR A 335 -4.56 -26.15 2.65
CA THR A 335 -5.65 -26.78 3.42
C THR A 335 -5.64 -26.42 4.91
N ASN A 336 -4.59 -25.77 5.41
CA ASN A 336 -4.53 -25.24 6.77
C ASN A 336 -4.79 -23.73 6.84
N MET A 337 -4.78 -23.04 5.69
CA MET A 337 -5.17 -21.63 5.60
C MET A 337 -6.69 -21.57 5.46
N THR A 338 -7.35 -20.64 6.16
CA THR A 338 -8.80 -20.48 6.09
C THR A 338 -9.28 -20.19 4.66
N GLY A 339 -8.50 -19.42 3.91
CA GLY A 339 -8.93 -18.85 2.63
C GLY A 339 -9.83 -17.64 2.86
N ALA A 340 -10.21 -16.96 1.79
CA ALA A 340 -11.08 -15.79 1.86
C ALA A 340 -11.82 -15.58 0.54
N TYR A 341 -12.76 -14.65 0.50
CA TYR A 341 -13.44 -14.26 -0.73
C TYR A 341 -13.08 -12.84 -1.13
N ARG A 342 -13.07 -12.59 -2.43
CA ARG A 342 -12.75 -11.29 -3.00
C ARG A 342 -13.68 -10.98 -4.17
N ARG A 343 -14.26 -9.78 -4.15
CA ARG A 343 -15.08 -9.26 -5.26
C ARG A 343 -14.25 -9.17 -6.54
N VAL A 344 -14.79 -9.66 -7.65
CA VAL A 344 -14.14 -9.65 -8.97
C VAL A 344 -14.11 -8.24 -9.55
N PHE A 345 -15.19 -7.49 -9.36
CA PHE A 345 -15.35 -6.15 -9.89
C PHE A 345 -15.41 -5.14 -8.75
N GLN A 346 -14.74 -4.00 -8.93
CA GLN A 346 -14.72 -2.92 -7.95
C GLN A 346 -15.05 -1.60 -8.63
N LYS A 347 -16.00 -0.87 -8.05
CA LYS A 347 -16.27 0.52 -8.40
C LYS A 347 -15.61 1.46 -7.40
N PRO A 348 -14.94 2.53 -7.86
CA PRO A 348 -14.48 3.59 -6.97
C PRO A 348 -15.68 4.33 -6.36
N LYS A 349 -15.60 4.66 -5.07
CA LYS A 349 -16.55 5.55 -4.38
C LYS A 349 -16.02 6.98 -4.43
N ASP A 350 -16.91 7.96 -4.28
CA ASP A 350 -16.53 9.39 -4.24
C ASP A 350 -15.64 9.80 -5.41
N PHE A 351 -15.97 9.31 -6.62
CA PHE A 351 -15.13 9.45 -7.81
C PHE A 351 -15.29 10.83 -8.44
N GLU A 352 -14.20 11.58 -8.47
CA GLU A 352 -14.08 12.90 -9.08
C GLU A 352 -12.90 12.89 -10.06
N TRP A 353 -13.00 13.63 -11.14
CA TRP A 353 -11.91 13.81 -12.08
C TRP A 353 -11.87 15.24 -12.62
N GLU A 354 -10.67 15.69 -12.95
CA GLU A 354 -10.40 17.03 -13.45
C GLU A 354 -9.28 16.94 -14.51
N LEU A 355 -9.43 17.69 -15.59
CA LEU A 355 -8.43 17.79 -16.62
C LEU A 355 -7.70 19.13 -16.48
N LEU A 356 -6.37 19.07 -16.37
CA LEU A 356 -5.50 20.19 -16.08
C LEU A 356 -4.52 20.41 -17.23
N SER A 357 -4.21 21.67 -17.53
CA SER A 357 -3.10 22.06 -18.40
C SER A 357 -1.91 22.54 -17.56
N TYR A 358 -0.70 22.13 -17.90
CA TYR A 358 0.53 22.56 -17.24
C TYR A 358 1.69 22.66 -18.22
N THR A 359 2.65 23.54 -17.97
CA THR A 359 3.88 23.67 -18.77
C THR A 359 5.08 23.03 -18.06
N ASP A 360 5.22 23.30 -16.76
CA ASP A 360 6.32 22.78 -15.95
C ASP A 360 5.94 21.48 -15.23
N GLY A 361 6.63 20.38 -15.58
CA GLY A 361 6.44 19.07 -14.98
C GLY A 361 6.87 18.95 -13.51
N THR A 362 7.62 19.92 -12.98
CA THR A 362 8.10 19.92 -11.59
C THR A 362 7.09 20.50 -10.60
N ILE A 363 6.13 21.30 -11.07
CA ILE A 363 5.13 21.95 -10.24
C ILE A 363 4.07 20.93 -9.79
N PRO A 364 3.82 20.74 -8.48
CA PRO A 364 2.74 19.87 -7.99
C PRO A 364 1.36 20.28 -8.51
N LEU A 365 0.58 19.31 -9.01
CA LEU A 365 -0.78 19.53 -9.53
C LEU A 365 -1.88 19.07 -8.55
N ALA A 366 -1.48 18.65 -7.34
CA ALA A 366 -2.38 18.29 -6.26
C ALA A 366 -1.80 18.83 -4.96
N GLU A 367 -2.64 19.45 -4.14
CA GLU A 367 -2.26 19.92 -2.82
C GLU A 367 -2.19 18.76 -1.83
N THR A 368 -1.22 18.80 -0.93
CA THR A 368 -1.12 17.85 0.18
C THR A 368 -1.78 18.39 1.45
N ASP A 369 -2.11 17.53 2.40
CA ASP A 369 -2.60 17.94 3.73
C ASP A 369 -1.66 18.97 4.39
N PHE A 370 -0.35 18.84 4.17
CA PHE A 370 0.65 19.76 4.70
C PHE A 370 0.56 21.14 4.04
N ASP A 371 0.34 21.20 2.72
CA ASP A 371 0.17 22.46 1.99
C ASP A 371 -1.09 23.18 2.45
N VAL A 372 -2.20 22.45 2.61
CA VAL A 372 -3.47 22.97 3.12
C VAL A 372 -3.29 23.57 4.52
N ILE A 373 -2.63 22.84 5.42
CA ILE A 373 -2.35 23.33 6.78
C ILE A 373 -1.45 24.56 6.74
N ALA A 374 -0.38 24.55 5.94
CA ALA A 374 0.55 25.68 5.83
C ALA A 374 -0.13 26.94 5.25
N ASN A 375 -1.02 26.77 4.27
CA ASN A 375 -1.78 27.86 3.67
C ASN A 375 -2.82 28.42 4.64
N SER A 376 -3.53 27.57 5.39
CA SER A 376 -4.48 28.00 6.43
C SER A 376 -3.80 28.86 7.50
N VAL A 377 -2.59 28.49 7.95
CA VAL A 377 -1.83 29.28 8.93
C VAL A 377 -1.42 30.63 8.36
N LYS A 378 -1.00 30.71 7.09
CA LYS A 378 -0.66 31.99 6.44
C LYS A 378 -1.87 32.92 6.33
N SER A 379 -3.06 32.40 6.04
CA SER A 379 -4.29 33.20 5.98
C SER A 379 -4.69 33.75 7.34
N LYS A 380 -4.56 32.95 8.42
CA LYS A 380 -4.85 33.43 9.80
C LYS A 380 -3.89 34.52 10.26
N VAL A 381 -2.61 34.45 9.89
CA VAL A 381 -1.61 35.48 10.23
C VAL A 381 -1.86 36.79 9.45
N ARG A 382 -2.60 36.77 8.34
CA ARG A 382 -2.97 37.97 7.57
C ARG A 382 -4.27 38.64 8.06
N GLU A 383 -5.12 37.93 8.79
CA GLU A 383 -6.38 38.49 9.33
C GLU A 383 -6.21 39.14 10.73
N GLU A 384 -5.10 38.88 11.42
CA GLU A 384 -4.75 39.52 12.69
C GLU A 384 -3.66 40.59 12.51
N ASP A 385 -4.01 41.71 11.86
CA ASP A 385 -3.28 42.99 12.00
C ASP A 385 -4.32 44.09 12.31
N PRO A 386 -4.27 44.75 13.48
CA PRO A 386 -5.29 45.70 13.91
C PRO A 386 -5.07 47.08 13.29
N THR A 387 -6.13 47.64 12.70
CA THR A 387 -6.19 49.03 12.28
C THR A 387 -6.02 50.00 13.45
N ASN A 388 -5.11 50.95 13.25
CA ASN A 388 -4.71 52.05 14.13
C ASN A 388 -5.82 53.11 14.29
N GLY A 389 -5.91 53.76 15.46
CA GLY A 389 -6.93 54.78 15.75
C GLY A 389 -6.78 55.64 17.01
N SER A 390 -5.58 56.18 17.27
CA SER A 390 -5.26 57.51 17.86
C SER A 390 -5.76 58.01 19.25
N LYS A 391 -4.78 58.59 19.99
CA LYS A 391 -4.80 59.71 20.98
C LYS A 391 -5.11 59.40 22.46
N GLU A 392 -4.09 59.36 23.32
CA GLU A 392 -3.58 60.48 24.15
C GLU A 392 -2.47 59.99 25.14
N LEU A 393 -1.45 60.82 25.33
CA LEU A 393 -0.47 60.85 26.44
C LEU A 393 -0.56 62.29 27.00
N PRO A 394 -0.12 62.65 28.23
CA PRO A 394 0.95 62.01 29.03
C PRO A 394 0.76 62.03 30.58
N ALA A 395 1.71 61.43 31.32
CA ALA A 395 2.54 62.08 32.36
C ALA A 395 2.97 61.16 33.52
N ASP A 396 4.30 61.15 33.77
CA ASP A 396 5.03 61.07 35.04
C ASP A 396 4.82 59.90 36.04
N SER A 397 5.81 59.40 36.77
CA SER A 397 7.27 59.61 36.81
C SER A 397 7.92 58.58 37.77
N SER A 398 9.22 58.33 37.54
CA SER A 398 10.27 57.96 38.52
C SER A 398 10.34 56.51 39.06
N ALA A 399 11.33 55.71 38.66
CA ALA A 399 12.75 55.61 39.11
C ALA A 399 12.88 54.53 40.23
N ILE A 400 13.79 53.54 40.24
CA ILE A 400 15.26 53.56 40.22
C ILE A 400 15.78 52.11 40.02
N SER A 401 16.71 51.94 39.05
CA SER A 401 17.94 51.08 38.90
C SER A 401 18.17 49.78 39.73
N VAL A 402 18.98 48.77 39.33
CA VAL A 402 20.33 48.75 38.75
C VAL A 402 20.65 47.40 38.04
N GLY A 403 21.29 47.48 36.86
CA GLY A 403 22.52 46.72 36.51
C GLY A 403 22.44 45.45 35.66
N GLY A 404 23.06 45.46 34.46
CA GLY A 404 23.61 44.22 33.87
C GLY A 404 23.67 44.04 32.34
N ASP A 405 24.26 45.00 31.62
CA ASP A 405 25.00 44.93 30.34
C ASP A 405 24.39 44.53 28.97
N MET A 406 24.66 45.46 28.05
CA MET A 406 24.37 45.57 26.62
C MET A 406 25.47 44.95 25.74
N LEU A 407 25.17 44.74 24.46
CA LEU A 407 25.95 45.33 23.35
C LEU A 407 25.10 45.32 22.06
N SER A 408 24.85 46.52 21.53
CA SER A 408 24.43 46.76 20.15
C SER A 408 25.27 47.89 19.57
N GLY A 409 25.64 47.81 18.30
CA GLY A 409 26.40 48.84 17.59
C GLY A 409 26.12 48.78 16.09
N LYS A 410 25.81 49.96 15.53
CA LYS A 410 25.16 50.23 14.24
C LYS A 410 26.09 50.19 13.00
N VAL A 411 25.45 49.90 11.87
CA VAL A 411 25.51 50.50 10.51
C VAL A 411 26.66 51.46 10.17
N ARG A 412 27.27 51.26 8.98
CA ARG A 412 27.74 52.34 8.08
C ARG A 412 27.46 52.00 6.60
N ASP A 413 26.85 52.97 5.91
CA ASP A 413 26.79 53.12 4.46
C ASP A 413 28.17 53.38 3.86
N GLU A 414 28.41 52.92 2.63
CA GLU A 414 29.21 53.67 1.64
C GLU A 414 28.95 53.16 0.21
N LYS A 415 28.61 54.10 -0.69
CA LYS A 415 28.53 53.95 -2.15
C LYS A 415 29.93 53.72 -2.72
N ILE A 416 30.04 53.05 -3.87
CA ILE A 416 30.94 53.40 -4.99
C ILE A 416 30.43 52.73 -6.28
N ASN A 417 30.25 53.55 -7.32
CA ASN A 417 30.06 53.18 -8.72
C ASN A 417 31.33 52.53 -9.30
N ASN A 418 31.19 51.64 -10.27
CA ASN A 418 31.97 51.77 -11.51
C ASN A 418 31.34 50.98 -12.66
N GLU A 419 31.14 51.71 -13.75
CA GLU A 419 30.73 51.24 -15.07
C GLU A 419 31.84 50.46 -15.76
N ALA A 420 31.45 49.48 -16.57
CA ALA A 420 32.11 49.19 -17.85
C ALA A 420 31.07 48.54 -18.77
N GLY A 421 30.57 49.30 -19.75
CA GLY A 421 29.81 48.75 -20.87
C GLY A 421 30.73 48.02 -21.85
N MET A 422 30.16 47.11 -22.66
CA MET A 422 29.88 47.39 -24.07
C MET A 422 29.39 46.11 -24.78
N GLN A 423 28.42 46.33 -25.66
CA GLN A 423 28.09 45.59 -26.88
C GLN A 423 27.22 44.32 -26.81
N SER A 424 26.04 44.54 -27.39
CA SER A 424 25.06 43.62 -27.91
C SER A 424 25.60 42.86 -29.12
N GLU A 425 25.51 41.53 -29.06
CA GLU A 425 25.37 40.69 -30.24
C GLU A 425 24.04 39.95 -30.15
N LYS A 426 23.18 40.19 -31.13
CA LYS A 426 21.96 39.43 -31.36
C LYS A 426 22.34 38.03 -31.81
N SER A 427 22.17 37.04 -30.94
CA SER A 427 21.94 35.65 -31.35
C SER A 427 20.47 35.32 -31.15
N GLN A 428 19.75 35.15 -32.26
CA GLN A 428 18.46 34.47 -32.27
C GLN A 428 18.63 33.07 -31.68
N SER A 429 17.94 32.78 -30.58
CA SER A 429 17.59 31.41 -30.19
C SER A 429 16.14 31.43 -29.75
N GLY A 430 15.32 30.66 -30.45
CA GLY A 430 13.86 30.67 -30.35
C GLY A 430 13.37 30.52 -28.92
N GLY A 431 12.32 31.29 -28.59
CA GLY A 431 11.50 30.97 -27.44
C GLY A 431 10.85 29.61 -27.70
N ASN A 432 11.36 28.56 -27.05
CA ASN A 432 10.53 27.40 -26.78
C ASN A 432 9.46 27.88 -25.80
N ALA A 433 8.29 28.25 -26.32
CA ALA A 433 7.09 28.19 -25.51
C ALA A 433 7.00 26.73 -25.05
N GLU A 434 7.20 26.48 -23.75
CA GLU A 434 7.02 25.15 -23.18
C GLU A 434 5.64 24.65 -23.62
N GLU A 435 5.63 23.58 -24.41
CA GLU A 435 4.42 23.06 -25.01
C GLU A 435 3.47 22.63 -23.89
N SER A 436 2.29 23.27 -23.83
CA SER A 436 1.31 23.03 -22.77
C SER A 436 0.89 21.55 -22.78
N GLN A 437 1.20 20.84 -21.72
CA GLN A 437 0.87 19.43 -21.53
C GLN A 437 -0.44 19.27 -20.76
N MET A 438 -1.09 18.13 -20.96
CA MET A 438 -2.32 17.78 -20.25
C MET A 438 -2.04 16.80 -19.11
N ALA A 439 -2.75 16.96 -18.01
CA ALA A 439 -2.76 16.05 -16.88
C ALA A 439 -4.19 15.69 -16.48
N LEU A 440 -4.45 14.42 -16.21
CA LEU A 440 -5.71 13.94 -15.66
C LEU A 440 -5.55 13.69 -14.17
N LYS A 441 -6.27 14.47 -13.36
CA LYS A 441 -6.34 14.31 -11.91
C LYS A 441 -7.58 13.52 -11.55
N LEU A 442 -7.41 12.48 -10.74
CA LEU A 442 -8.45 11.57 -10.28
C LEU A 442 -8.46 11.58 -8.75
N SER A 443 -9.64 11.71 -8.15
CA SER A 443 -9.86 11.56 -6.71
C SER A 443 -10.91 10.49 -6.47
N PHE A 444 -10.62 9.46 -5.68
CA PHE A 444 -11.58 8.39 -5.41
C PHE A 444 -11.22 7.55 -4.18
N THR A 445 -12.23 6.90 -3.60
CA THR A 445 -12.10 5.99 -2.46
C THR A 445 -12.19 4.55 -2.91
N LEU A 446 -11.24 3.71 -2.48
CA LEU A 446 -11.31 2.25 -2.67
C LEU A 446 -11.37 1.54 -1.31
N PRO A 447 -12.11 0.42 -1.21
CA PRO A 447 -12.09 -0.44 -0.03
C PRO A 447 -10.68 -0.96 0.31
N ALA A 448 -10.53 -1.49 1.52
CA ALA A 448 -9.32 -2.21 1.90
C ALA A 448 -9.00 -3.33 0.90
N SER A 449 -7.71 -3.65 0.77
CA SER A 449 -7.22 -4.70 -0.16
C SER A 449 -7.49 -4.43 -1.66
N CYS A 450 -7.81 -3.20 -2.06
CA CYS A 450 -7.90 -2.79 -3.47
C CYS A 450 -6.64 -2.03 -3.91
N TYR A 451 -6.29 -2.13 -5.20
CA TYR A 451 -5.09 -1.52 -5.78
C TYR A 451 -5.46 -0.38 -6.72
N ALA A 452 -5.12 0.86 -6.37
CA ALA A 452 -5.37 2.02 -7.24
C ALA A 452 -4.67 1.91 -8.60
N THR A 453 -3.54 1.21 -8.66
CA THR A 453 -2.84 0.91 -9.92
C THR A 453 -3.68 0.07 -10.88
N MET A 454 -4.62 -0.75 -10.39
CA MET A 454 -5.53 -1.51 -11.27
C MET A 454 -6.64 -0.64 -11.85
N ALA A 455 -7.12 0.35 -11.09
CA ALA A 455 -8.03 1.37 -11.62
C ALA A 455 -7.35 2.23 -12.70
N VAL A 456 -6.12 2.67 -12.45
CA VAL A 456 -5.32 3.41 -13.44
C VAL A 456 -4.99 2.54 -14.66
N ARG A 457 -4.70 1.25 -14.47
CA ARG A 457 -4.49 0.30 -15.57
C ARG A 457 -5.73 0.18 -16.45
N GLU A 458 -6.90 0.08 -15.83
CA GLU A 458 -8.17 0.00 -16.55
C GLU A 458 -8.42 1.25 -17.38
N LEU A 459 -8.06 2.42 -16.85
CA LEU A 459 -8.16 3.69 -17.56
C LEU A 459 -7.18 3.80 -18.75
N LEU A 460 -5.90 3.49 -18.52
CA LEU A 460 -4.85 3.69 -19.52
C LEU A 460 -4.76 2.56 -20.54
N LYS A 461 -5.32 1.38 -20.23
CA LYS A 461 -5.19 0.15 -21.03
C LYS A 461 -3.74 -0.26 -21.32
N THR A 462 -2.79 0.22 -20.52
CA THR A 462 -1.35 -0.07 -20.63
C THR A 462 -0.90 -1.10 -19.60
N SER A 463 0.29 -1.69 -19.82
CA SER A 463 0.91 -2.58 -18.85
C SER A 463 1.34 -1.80 -17.60
N THR A 464 1.17 -2.38 -16.41
CA THR A 464 1.69 -1.80 -15.16
C THR A 464 3.05 -2.34 -14.78
N SER A 465 3.72 -3.07 -15.69
CA SER A 465 5.01 -3.70 -15.38
C SER A 465 6.08 -2.68 -15.06
N VAL A 466 6.93 -3.01 -14.08
CA VAL A 466 8.05 -2.14 -13.70
C VAL A 466 8.98 -1.92 -14.89
N ALA A 467 9.14 -2.92 -15.77
CA ALA A 467 9.89 -2.79 -17.01
C ALA A 467 9.27 -1.73 -17.95
N PHE A 468 7.95 -1.77 -18.14
CA PHE A 468 7.24 -0.78 -18.95
C PHE A 468 7.27 0.63 -18.32
N HIS A 469 7.15 0.74 -17.00
CA HIS A 469 7.26 2.05 -16.34
C HIS A 469 8.70 2.60 -16.35
N LYS A 470 9.73 1.75 -16.36
CA LYS A 470 11.12 2.20 -16.55
C LYS A 470 11.30 2.80 -17.94
N SER A 471 10.80 2.14 -18.98
CA SER A 471 10.88 2.66 -20.35
C SER A 471 10.06 3.93 -20.61
N LEU A 472 9.21 4.36 -19.68
CA LEU A 472 8.50 5.64 -19.76
C LEU A 472 9.27 6.80 -19.09
N ASN A 473 10.30 6.51 -18.30
CA ASN A 473 11.13 7.51 -17.62
C ASN A 473 12.53 7.65 -18.26
N ASP A 474 12.83 6.80 -19.25
CA ASP A 474 14.01 6.88 -20.11
C ASP A 474 13.61 7.62 -21.41
#